data_AF-A0A9W8ZU66-F1
#
_entry.id   AF-A0A9W8ZU66-F1
#
_cell.length_a   1.000
_cell.length_b   1.000
_cell.length_c   1.000
_cell.angle_alpha   90.00
_cell.angle_beta   90.00
_cell.angle_gamma   90.00
#
_symmetry.space_group_name_H-M   'P 1'
#
loop_
_entity.id
_entity.type
_entity.pdbx_description
1 polymer ?
#
loop_
_entity_poly.entity_id
_entity_poly.type
_entity_poly.pdbx_seq_one_letter_code
_entity_poly.pdbx_strand_id
1 'polypeptide(L)'
;FCRATGSDSINGFQSYKPIDKVLADKFASENGPGPENGTKFRLYFGDEWRKAKWNRVVVQNITSLIISHKERAHISFDLSKEVIEAYVWDLSTQAQNSWKARKPRPLETGNRWETAAEALAHAKDYEKRRDKDLRSNARKRTKFEERKDGVARLVKASESTVETRNWQMTQNVLLECGIEGQSSDDTDPSADIEADVPAALYTGVPHYRRRVLSDLFGDLDSKIRILNKRAARDVGKRLIRRPARIRIQIRSGPSAL
;
A
#
# COMPACT_ATOMS: atom_id res chain seq x y z
N PHE A 1 -3.57 9.30 -17.19
CA PHE A 1 -4.62 8.29 -17.01
C PHE A 1 -5.83 8.84 -16.26
N CYS A 2 -5.78 9.02 -14.93
CA CYS A 2 -6.96 9.38 -14.12
C CYS A 2 -7.71 10.63 -14.62
N ARG A 3 -6.98 11.71 -14.93
CA ARG A 3 -7.57 12.93 -15.53
C ARG A 3 -8.29 12.65 -16.85
N ALA A 4 -7.71 11.82 -17.72
CA ALA A 4 -8.30 11.50 -19.03
C ALA A 4 -9.59 10.69 -18.88
N THR A 5 -9.62 9.78 -17.89
CA THR A 5 -10.80 8.97 -17.58
C THR A 5 -11.81 9.70 -16.69
N GLY A 6 -11.54 10.92 -16.23
CA GLY A 6 -12.44 11.69 -15.36
C GLY A 6 -12.53 11.15 -13.93
N SER A 7 -11.46 10.57 -13.40
CA SER A 7 -11.36 10.13 -11.99
C SER A 7 -10.22 10.86 -11.28
N ASP A 8 -10.39 11.14 -9.99
CA ASP A 8 -9.40 11.86 -9.18
C ASP A 8 -8.19 10.98 -8.80
N SER A 9 -8.40 9.67 -8.69
CA SER A 9 -7.35 8.72 -8.30
C SER A 9 -7.54 7.35 -8.93
N ILE A 10 -6.46 6.57 -9.05
CA ILE A 10 -6.53 5.21 -9.63
C ILE A 10 -7.42 4.26 -8.82
N ASN A 11 -7.58 4.54 -7.52
CA ASN A 11 -8.44 3.79 -6.61
C ASN A 11 -9.82 4.42 -6.44
N GLY A 12 -10.14 5.47 -7.21
CA GLY A 12 -11.36 6.26 -7.13
C GLY A 12 -12.39 5.93 -8.22
N PHE A 13 -12.42 4.68 -8.71
CA PHE A 13 -13.29 4.27 -9.82
C PHE A 13 -14.63 3.69 -9.36
N GLN A 14 -14.99 3.79 -8.08
CA GLN A 14 -16.22 3.22 -7.55
C GLN A 14 -17.49 3.87 -8.14
N SER A 15 -17.44 5.17 -8.42
CA SER A 15 -18.50 5.95 -9.08
C SER A 15 -18.33 6.03 -10.60
N TYR A 16 -17.31 5.37 -11.15
CA TYR A 16 -17.03 5.41 -12.57
C TYR A 16 -18.20 4.80 -13.37
N LYS A 17 -18.57 5.51 -14.44
CA LYS A 17 -19.60 5.07 -15.40
C LYS A 17 -18.90 4.52 -16.65
N PRO A 18 -18.64 3.20 -16.72
CA PRO A 18 -18.07 2.61 -17.93
C PRO A 18 -19.06 2.70 -19.10
N ILE A 19 -18.55 2.45 -20.30
CA ILE A 19 -19.41 2.27 -21.48
C ILE A 19 -20.27 1.03 -21.33
N ASP A 20 -21.48 1.07 -21.90
CA ASP A 20 -22.40 -0.07 -21.90
C ASP A 20 -21.93 -1.17 -22.85
N LYS A 21 -22.21 -2.43 -22.47
CA LYS A 21 -21.86 -3.61 -23.28
C LYS A 21 -22.40 -3.51 -24.71
N VAL A 22 -23.65 -3.07 -24.87
CA VAL A 22 -24.31 -2.94 -26.18
C VAL A 22 -23.51 -2.02 -27.12
N LEU A 23 -22.96 -0.93 -26.60
CA LEU A 23 -22.17 -0.01 -27.43
C LEU A 23 -20.81 -0.62 -27.78
N ALA A 24 -20.13 -1.23 -26.80
CA ALA A 24 -18.86 -1.92 -27.02
C ALA A 24 -18.99 -3.05 -28.07
N ASP A 25 -20.08 -3.83 -28.01
CA ASP A 25 -20.35 -4.94 -28.92
C ASP A 25 -20.72 -4.44 -30.33
N LYS A 26 -21.52 -3.37 -30.44
CA LYS A 26 -21.82 -2.73 -31.73
C LYS A 26 -20.55 -2.23 -32.42
N PHE A 27 -19.65 -1.60 -31.67
CA PHE A 27 -18.36 -1.17 -32.20
C PHE A 27 -17.47 -2.36 -32.60
N ALA A 28 -17.45 -3.42 -31.79
CA ALA A 28 -16.71 -4.64 -32.12
C ALA A 28 -17.18 -5.26 -33.45
N SER A 29 -18.48 -5.19 -33.72
CA SER A 29 -19.13 -5.67 -34.94
C SER A 29 -19.14 -4.66 -36.09
N GLU A 30 -18.43 -3.53 -35.95
CA GLU A 30 -18.31 -2.46 -36.97
C GLU A 30 -19.62 -1.75 -37.34
N ASN A 31 -20.66 -1.96 -36.52
CA ASN A 31 -22.01 -1.43 -36.71
C ASN A 31 -22.34 -0.28 -35.76
N GLY A 32 -21.34 0.28 -35.07
CA GLY A 32 -21.53 1.32 -34.07
C GLY A 32 -20.35 2.29 -34.02
N PRO A 33 -20.55 3.48 -33.43
CA PRO A 33 -19.51 4.48 -33.32
C PRO A 33 -18.39 3.98 -32.42
N GLY A 34 -17.15 4.39 -32.72
CA GLY A 34 -15.99 4.10 -31.90
C GLY A 34 -15.82 5.05 -30.71
N PRO A 35 -14.81 4.80 -29.86
CA PRO A 35 -14.44 5.70 -28.77
C PRO A 35 -13.87 7.01 -29.31
N GLU A 36 -14.77 7.95 -29.59
CA GLU A 36 -14.51 9.29 -30.11
C GLU A 36 -15.13 10.37 -29.21
N ASN A 37 -14.67 11.62 -29.38
CA ASN A 37 -15.17 12.81 -28.69
C ASN A 37 -15.32 12.59 -27.18
N GLY A 38 -16.52 12.75 -26.62
CA GLY A 38 -16.81 12.58 -25.18
C GLY A 38 -16.63 11.17 -24.64
N THR A 39 -16.41 10.16 -25.50
CA THR A 39 -16.17 8.76 -25.11
C THR A 39 -14.74 8.29 -25.38
N LYS A 40 -13.88 9.16 -25.94
CA LYS A 40 -12.51 8.85 -26.39
C LYS A 40 -11.65 8.14 -25.35
N PHE A 41 -11.86 8.46 -24.07
CA PHE A 41 -11.11 7.92 -22.94
C PHE A 41 -11.97 7.10 -21.97
N ARG A 42 -13.21 6.74 -22.35
CA ARG A 42 -14.14 6.01 -21.48
C ARG A 42 -13.99 4.51 -21.69
N LEU A 43 -13.59 3.80 -20.64
CA LEU A 43 -13.37 2.36 -20.63
C LEU A 43 -14.68 1.58 -20.49
N TYR A 44 -14.69 0.37 -21.05
CA TYR A 44 -15.64 -0.69 -20.77
C TYR A 44 -15.09 -1.58 -19.65
N PHE A 45 -15.89 -1.97 -18.66
CA PHE A 45 -15.45 -2.82 -17.53
C PHE A 45 -16.27 -4.10 -17.34
N GLY A 46 -17.07 -4.48 -18.32
CA GLY A 46 -17.84 -5.74 -18.28
C GLY A 46 -16.98 -6.97 -18.57
N ASP A 47 -17.62 -8.01 -19.10
CA ASP A 47 -16.97 -9.30 -19.36
C ASP A 47 -15.93 -9.17 -20.47
N GLU A 48 -14.82 -9.90 -20.34
CA GLU A 48 -13.73 -9.87 -21.33
C GLU A 48 -13.24 -8.45 -21.66
N TRP A 49 -13.38 -7.50 -20.72
CA TRP A 49 -13.07 -6.07 -20.96
C TRP A 49 -11.67 -5.85 -21.55
N ARG A 50 -10.68 -6.64 -21.14
CA ARG A 50 -9.31 -6.55 -21.66
C ARG A 50 -9.19 -6.95 -23.13
N LYS A 51 -10.07 -7.85 -23.61
CA LYS A 51 -10.12 -8.30 -25.01
C LYS A 51 -11.00 -7.42 -25.88
N ALA A 52 -11.91 -6.63 -25.30
CA ALA A 52 -12.83 -5.77 -26.02
C ALA A 52 -12.10 -4.82 -27.00
N LYS A 53 -12.52 -4.81 -28.27
CA LYS A 53 -12.00 -3.91 -29.32
C LYS A 53 -12.06 -2.45 -28.88
N TRP A 54 -13.14 -2.08 -28.19
CA TRP A 54 -13.33 -0.76 -27.58
C TRP A 54 -12.16 -0.33 -26.70
N ASN A 55 -11.77 -1.16 -25.73
CA ASN A 55 -10.73 -0.81 -24.77
C ASN A 55 -9.34 -0.76 -25.40
N ARG A 56 -9.07 -1.56 -26.44
CA ARG A 56 -7.81 -1.45 -27.19
C ARG A 56 -7.65 -0.05 -27.78
N VAL A 57 -8.70 0.47 -28.41
CA VAL A 57 -8.67 1.82 -28.99
C VAL A 57 -8.59 2.90 -27.89
N VAL A 58 -9.31 2.75 -26.78
CA VAL A 58 -9.21 3.68 -25.64
C VAL A 58 -7.79 3.70 -25.06
N VAL A 59 -7.15 2.55 -24.90
CA VAL A 59 -5.78 2.44 -24.40
C VAL A 59 -4.80 3.09 -25.37
N GLN A 60 -4.97 2.89 -26.67
CA GLN A 60 -4.18 3.60 -27.69
C GLN A 60 -4.37 5.12 -27.60
N ASN A 61 -5.61 5.59 -27.48
CA ASN A 61 -5.91 7.02 -27.30
C ASN A 61 -5.22 7.63 -26.08
N ILE A 62 -5.24 6.91 -24.94
CA ILE A 62 -4.56 7.36 -23.71
C ILE A 62 -3.04 7.33 -23.89
N THR A 63 -2.50 6.29 -24.55
CA THR A 63 -1.07 6.16 -24.83
C THR A 63 -0.58 7.32 -25.70
N SER A 64 -1.28 7.62 -26.78
CA SER A 64 -0.99 8.78 -27.64
C SER A 64 -1.06 10.09 -26.85
N LEU A 65 -2.05 10.27 -25.98
CA LEU A 65 -2.14 11.45 -25.12
C LEU A 65 -0.91 11.58 -24.21
N ILE A 66 -0.45 10.49 -23.59
CA ILE A 66 0.74 10.48 -22.72
C ILE A 66 1.99 10.88 -23.52
N ILE A 67 2.17 10.31 -24.71
CA ILE A 67 3.29 10.63 -25.60
C ILE A 67 3.28 12.12 -25.96
N SER A 68 2.15 12.66 -26.41
CA SER A 68 2.03 14.09 -26.74
C SER A 68 2.22 15.02 -25.53
N HIS A 69 1.91 14.57 -24.32
CA HIS A 69 2.22 15.33 -23.10
C HIS A 69 3.71 15.28 -22.75
N LYS A 70 4.35 14.13 -22.94
CA LYS A 70 5.79 13.94 -22.74
C LYS A 70 6.59 14.85 -23.67
N GLU A 71 6.25 14.88 -24.96
CA GLU A 71 6.88 15.74 -25.97
C GLU A 71 6.80 17.22 -25.57
N ARG A 72 5.62 17.68 -25.17
CA ARG A 72 5.40 19.06 -24.69
C ARG A 72 6.15 19.40 -23.40
N ALA A 73 6.41 18.40 -22.55
CA ALA A 73 7.11 18.57 -21.29
C ALA A 73 8.63 18.39 -21.40
N HIS A 74 9.17 18.11 -22.59
CA HIS A 74 10.59 17.86 -22.84
C HIS A 74 11.23 16.84 -21.88
N ILE A 75 10.50 15.80 -21.52
CA ILE A 75 11.01 14.74 -20.63
C ILE A 75 11.98 13.85 -21.41
N SER A 76 13.25 13.88 -21.01
CA SER A 76 14.42 13.26 -21.68
C SER A 76 14.42 11.71 -21.71
N PHE A 77 13.54 11.05 -20.96
CA PHE A 77 13.53 9.59 -20.87
C PHE A 77 12.63 8.93 -21.92
N ASP A 78 13.20 8.06 -22.76
CA ASP A 78 12.50 7.32 -23.81
C ASP A 78 11.97 5.95 -23.35
N LEU A 79 10.77 5.97 -22.77
CA LEU A 79 9.92 4.78 -22.75
C LEU A 79 9.39 4.50 -24.15
N SER A 80 9.49 3.25 -24.61
CA SER A 80 8.85 2.82 -25.85
C SER A 80 7.33 2.92 -25.73
N LYS A 81 6.66 3.04 -26.89
CA LYS A 81 5.20 3.09 -26.96
C LYS A 81 4.57 1.86 -26.31
N GLU A 82 5.18 0.69 -26.50
CA GLU A 82 4.72 -0.60 -25.98
C GLU A 82 4.78 -0.63 -24.45
N VAL A 83 5.82 -0.04 -23.85
CA VAL A 83 5.94 0.03 -22.38
C VAL A 83 4.89 0.98 -21.80
N ILE A 84 4.66 2.13 -22.45
CA ILE A 84 3.59 3.05 -22.03
C ILE A 84 2.23 2.36 -22.16
N GLU A 85 1.98 1.65 -23.25
CA GLU A 85 0.74 0.91 -23.47
C GLU A 85 0.52 -0.18 -22.39
N ALA A 86 1.56 -0.96 -22.09
CA ALA A 86 1.52 -1.97 -21.03
C ALA A 86 1.21 -1.35 -19.66
N TYR A 87 1.81 -0.19 -19.37
CA TYR A 87 1.53 0.56 -18.15
C TYR A 87 0.08 1.07 -18.10
N VAL A 88 -0.45 1.57 -19.21
CA VAL A 88 -1.87 1.97 -19.30
C VAL A 88 -2.79 0.77 -19.06
N TRP A 89 -2.47 -0.41 -19.60
CA TRP A 89 -3.23 -1.64 -19.33
C TRP A 89 -3.22 -2.04 -17.85
N ASP A 90 -2.08 -1.90 -17.18
CA ASP A 90 -1.98 -2.17 -15.74
C ASP A 90 -2.87 -1.19 -14.95
N LEU A 91 -2.80 0.11 -15.27
CA LEU A 91 -3.67 1.12 -14.66
C LEU A 91 -5.15 0.84 -14.91
N SER A 92 -5.53 0.45 -16.14
CA SER A 92 -6.91 0.04 -16.43
C SER A 92 -7.35 -1.18 -15.61
N THR A 93 -6.43 -2.12 -15.32
CA THR A 93 -6.71 -3.27 -14.46
C THR A 93 -6.96 -2.83 -13.02
N GLN A 94 -6.13 -1.93 -12.48
CA GLN A 94 -6.32 -1.36 -11.15
C GLN A 94 -7.64 -0.59 -11.04
N ALA A 95 -7.97 0.22 -12.06
CA ALA A 95 -9.22 0.95 -12.14
C ALA A 95 -10.44 0.03 -12.19
N GLN A 96 -10.37 -1.06 -12.96
CA GLN A 96 -11.43 -2.06 -13.05
C GLN A 96 -11.61 -2.79 -11.70
N ASN A 97 -10.52 -3.14 -11.02
CA ASN A 97 -10.58 -3.74 -9.68
C ASN A 97 -11.25 -2.80 -8.67
N SER A 98 -10.89 -1.51 -8.69
CA SER A 98 -11.52 -0.47 -7.87
C SER A 98 -13.01 -0.32 -8.18
N TRP A 99 -13.39 -0.32 -9.46
CA TRP A 99 -14.79 -0.28 -9.88
C TRP A 99 -15.59 -1.51 -9.43
N LYS A 100 -15.03 -2.72 -9.59
CA LYS A 100 -15.64 -3.99 -9.14
C LYS A 100 -15.72 -4.12 -7.62
N ALA A 101 -14.92 -3.38 -6.86
CA ALA A 101 -14.89 -3.50 -5.40
C ALA A 101 -16.26 -3.21 -4.75
N ARG A 102 -17.08 -2.31 -5.33
CA ARG A 102 -18.42 -1.96 -4.83
C ARG A 102 -19.56 -2.59 -5.62
N LYS A 103 -19.27 -3.55 -6.50
CA LYS A 103 -20.31 -4.25 -7.27
C LYS A 103 -20.70 -5.55 -6.58
N PRO A 104 -22.01 -5.87 -6.52
CA PRO A 104 -22.48 -7.18 -6.10
C PRO A 104 -21.75 -8.32 -6.80
N ARG A 105 -21.37 -9.33 -6.02
CA ARG A 105 -20.76 -10.57 -6.52
C ARG A 105 -21.70 -11.75 -6.32
N PRO A 106 -21.56 -12.83 -7.10
CA PRO A 106 -22.23 -14.09 -6.77
C PRO A 106 -21.61 -14.65 -5.48
N LEU A 107 -22.46 -15.08 -4.55
CA LEU A 107 -22.02 -15.75 -3.31
C LEU A 107 -21.72 -17.23 -3.61
N GLU A 108 -20.62 -17.77 -3.10
CA GLU A 108 -20.26 -19.18 -3.34
C GLU A 108 -21.26 -20.17 -2.71
N THR A 109 -21.92 -19.76 -1.62
CA THR A 109 -22.79 -20.62 -0.82
C THR A 109 -24.25 -20.65 -1.27
N GLY A 110 -24.57 -20.15 -2.48
CA GLY A 110 -25.89 -20.27 -3.06
C GLY A 110 -26.05 -19.51 -4.37
N ASN A 111 -27.14 -19.77 -5.10
CA ASN A 111 -27.50 -19.06 -6.34
C ASN A 111 -27.98 -17.61 -6.09
N ARG A 112 -27.42 -16.92 -5.08
CA ARG A 112 -27.80 -15.58 -4.65
C ARG A 112 -26.66 -14.60 -4.96
N TRP A 113 -27.03 -13.44 -5.49
CA TRP A 113 -26.13 -12.30 -5.62
C TRP A 113 -26.06 -11.54 -4.29
N GLU A 114 -24.90 -10.98 -3.97
CA GLU A 114 -24.76 -10.01 -2.89
C GLU A 114 -25.74 -8.85 -3.08
N THR A 115 -26.26 -8.34 -1.97
CA THR A 115 -26.99 -7.07 -1.98
C THR A 115 -26.02 -5.90 -2.14
N ALA A 116 -26.54 -4.74 -2.57
CA ALA A 116 -25.72 -3.53 -2.66
C ALA A 116 -25.12 -3.11 -1.30
N ALA A 117 -25.83 -3.40 -0.19
CA ALA A 117 -25.35 -3.14 1.16
C ALA A 117 -24.17 -4.05 1.55
N GLU A 118 -24.24 -5.34 1.22
CA GLU A 118 -23.14 -6.31 1.44
C GLU A 118 -21.90 -5.92 0.64
N ALA A 119 -22.07 -5.58 -0.65
CA ALA A 119 -20.96 -5.13 -1.50
C ALA A 119 -20.30 -3.85 -0.95
N LEU A 120 -21.10 -2.91 -0.41
CA LEU A 120 -20.57 -1.71 0.23
C LEU A 120 -19.81 -2.02 1.52
N ALA A 121 -20.32 -2.92 2.36
CA ALA A 121 -19.65 -3.35 3.58
C ALA A 121 -18.30 -4.01 3.27
N HIS A 122 -18.27 -4.96 2.32
CA HIS A 122 -17.04 -5.61 1.88
C HIS A 122 -16.00 -4.60 1.33
N ALA A 123 -16.45 -3.61 0.54
CA ALA A 123 -15.57 -2.55 0.04
C ALA A 123 -14.96 -1.71 1.18
N LYS A 124 -15.75 -1.38 2.21
CA LYS A 124 -15.24 -0.67 3.40
C LYS A 124 -14.22 -1.52 4.16
N ASP A 125 -14.45 -2.82 4.28
CA ASP A 125 -13.50 -3.72 4.94
C ASP A 125 -12.20 -3.89 4.15
N TYR A 126 -12.27 -3.87 2.82
CA TYR A 126 -11.08 -3.81 1.98
C TYR A 126 -10.33 -2.48 2.16
N GLU A 127 -11.02 -1.34 2.18
CA GLU A 127 -10.41 -0.02 2.44
C GLU A 127 -9.70 -0.01 3.81
N LYS A 128 -10.33 -0.54 4.86
CA LYS A 128 -9.70 -0.66 6.20
C LYS A 128 -8.46 -1.54 6.19
N ARG A 129 -8.52 -2.72 5.56
CA ARG A 129 -7.37 -3.63 5.44
C ARG A 129 -6.22 -2.97 4.70
N ARG A 130 -6.51 -2.32 3.57
CA ARG A 130 -5.53 -1.58 2.79
C ARG A 130 -4.90 -0.44 3.58
N ASP A 131 -5.68 0.33 4.33
CA ASP A 131 -5.15 1.39 5.19
C ASP A 131 -4.22 0.83 6.27
N LYS A 132 -4.56 -0.32 6.87
CA LYS A 132 -3.68 -1.04 7.81
C LYS A 132 -2.37 -1.44 7.13
N ASP A 133 -2.43 -2.02 5.94
CA ASP A 133 -1.26 -2.45 5.18
C ASP A 133 -0.37 -1.27 4.78
N LEU A 134 -0.97 -0.15 4.33
CA LEU A 134 -0.24 1.07 3.99
C LEU A 134 0.49 1.65 5.21
N ARG A 135 -0.19 1.71 6.37
CA ARG A 135 0.43 2.15 7.63
C ARG A 135 1.57 1.22 8.04
N SER A 136 1.36 -0.09 7.95
CA SER A 136 2.37 -1.11 8.24
C SER A 136 3.60 -0.93 7.35
N ASN A 137 3.42 -0.81 6.04
CA ASN A 137 4.50 -0.61 5.07
C ASN A 137 5.22 0.72 5.26
N ALA A 138 4.49 1.81 5.56
CA ALA A 138 5.10 3.10 5.88
C ALA A 138 5.99 3.00 7.11
N ARG A 139 5.52 2.35 8.19
CA ARG A 139 6.32 2.11 9.41
C ARG A 139 7.57 1.28 9.12
N LYS A 140 7.43 0.18 8.36
CA LYS A 140 8.57 -0.65 7.94
C LYS A 140 9.61 0.16 7.18
N ARG A 141 9.18 1.03 6.25
CA ARG A 141 10.07 1.92 5.51
C ARG A 141 10.80 2.89 6.43
N THR A 142 10.09 3.58 7.32
CA THR A 142 10.73 4.49 8.30
C THR A 142 11.76 3.74 9.15
N LYS A 143 11.41 2.56 9.67
CA LYS A 143 12.30 1.73 10.48
C LYS A 143 13.55 1.29 9.72
N PHE A 144 13.39 0.91 8.44
CA PHE A 144 14.50 0.57 7.56
C PHE A 144 15.49 1.73 7.40
N GLU A 145 15.00 2.93 7.08
CA GLU A 145 15.86 4.11 6.89
C GLU A 145 16.53 4.52 8.21
N GLU A 146 15.79 4.54 9.33
CA GLU A 146 16.36 4.84 10.65
C GLU A 146 17.49 3.87 11.04
N ARG A 147 17.32 2.58 10.74
CA ARG A 147 18.34 1.54 10.98
C ARG A 147 19.54 1.73 10.06
N LYS A 148 19.32 2.05 8.78
CA LYS A 148 20.39 2.31 7.81
C LYS A 148 21.27 3.47 8.27
N ASP A 149 20.66 4.58 8.68
CA ASP A 149 21.36 5.75 9.23
C ASP A 149 22.02 5.44 10.59
N GLY A 150 21.35 4.63 11.41
CA GLY A 150 21.87 4.20 12.70
C GLY A 150 23.13 3.34 12.59
N VAL A 151 23.13 2.35 11.70
CA VAL A 151 24.31 1.50 11.44
C VAL A 151 25.48 2.33 10.93
N ALA A 152 25.24 3.25 9.99
CA ALA A 152 26.31 4.12 9.48
C ALA A 152 26.96 4.94 10.61
N ARG A 153 26.17 5.42 11.57
CA ARG A 153 26.67 6.13 12.76
C ARG A 153 27.40 5.20 13.73
N LEU A 154 26.94 3.97 13.91
CA LEU A 154 27.63 2.98 14.75
C LEU A 154 28.99 2.59 14.16
N VAL A 155 29.07 2.36 12.85
CA VAL A 155 30.34 2.12 12.14
C VAL A 155 31.31 3.28 12.37
N LYS A 156 30.85 4.53 12.24
CA LYS A 156 31.68 5.72 12.46
C LYS A 156 32.13 5.88 13.91
N ALA A 157 31.29 5.50 14.87
CA ALA A 157 31.54 5.62 16.30
C ALA A 157 32.24 4.39 16.91
N SER A 158 32.54 3.37 16.11
CA SER A 158 33.18 2.14 16.58
C SER A 158 34.64 2.40 16.94
N GLU A 159 35.05 1.94 18.12
CA GLU A 159 36.41 2.12 18.62
C GLU A 159 37.31 0.92 18.25
N SER A 160 36.70 -0.25 18.01
CA SER A 160 37.42 -1.47 17.64
C SER A 160 37.15 -1.93 16.20
N THR A 161 38.16 -2.56 15.58
CA THR A 161 38.05 -3.16 14.26
C THR A 161 37.01 -4.29 14.21
N VAL A 162 36.85 -5.02 15.31
CA VAL A 162 35.87 -6.09 15.47
C VAL A 162 34.45 -5.53 15.48
N GLU A 163 34.19 -4.46 16.24
CA GLU A 163 32.87 -3.81 16.25
C GLU A 163 32.51 -3.23 14.89
N THR A 164 33.46 -2.55 14.23
CA THR A 164 33.27 -2.04 12.86
C THR A 164 32.85 -3.16 11.91
N ARG A 165 33.52 -4.32 11.98
CA ARG A 165 33.19 -5.48 11.15
C ARG A 165 31.80 -6.04 11.47
N ASN A 166 31.42 -6.12 12.75
CA ASN A 166 30.10 -6.59 13.17
C ASN A 166 28.98 -5.68 12.65
N TRP A 167 29.17 -4.36 12.74
CA TRP A 167 28.19 -3.40 12.21
C TRP A 167 28.11 -3.41 10.69
N GLN A 168 29.23 -3.60 9.99
CA GLN A 168 29.23 -3.80 8.54
C GLN A 168 28.49 -5.08 8.13
N MET A 169 28.69 -6.20 8.85
CA MET A 169 27.92 -7.43 8.61
C MET A 169 26.43 -7.21 8.84
N THR A 170 26.07 -6.49 9.92
CA THR A 170 24.69 -6.11 10.21
C THR A 170 24.10 -5.21 9.12
N GLN A 171 24.90 -4.31 8.56
CA GLN A 171 24.50 -3.46 7.44
C GLN A 171 24.17 -4.28 6.20
N ASN A 172 25.00 -5.27 5.86
CA ASN A 172 24.76 -6.13 4.70
C ASN A 172 23.47 -6.93 4.88
N VAL A 173 23.26 -7.53 6.06
CA VAL A 173 22.00 -8.24 6.36
C VAL A 173 20.80 -7.30 6.29
N LEU A 174 20.92 -6.06 6.78
CA LEU A 174 19.87 -5.05 6.69
C LEU A 174 19.51 -4.72 5.24
N LEU A 175 20.51 -4.48 4.39
CA LEU A 175 20.32 -4.13 2.97
C LEU A 175 19.68 -5.28 2.18
N GLU A 176 20.14 -6.52 2.39
CA GLU A 176 19.56 -7.71 1.76
C GLU A 176 18.12 -7.96 2.20
N CYS A 177 17.80 -7.72 3.48
CA CYS A 177 16.44 -7.89 4.00
C CYS A 177 15.49 -6.77 3.53
N GLY A 178 16.02 -5.57 3.25
CA GLY A 178 15.26 -4.42 2.80
C GLY A 178 14.11 -4.01 3.75
N ILE A 179 13.08 -3.40 3.16
CA ILE A 179 11.86 -2.96 3.87
C ILE A 179 11.05 -4.17 4.36
N GLU A 180 11.03 -5.26 3.60
CA GLU A 180 10.21 -6.43 3.91
C GLU A 180 10.66 -7.17 5.17
N GLY A 181 11.97 -7.19 5.43
CA GLY A 181 12.54 -7.77 6.65
C GLY A 181 12.38 -6.90 7.90
N GLN A 182 11.77 -5.72 7.80
CA GLN A 182 11.46 -4.91 8.98
C GLN A 182 10.20 -5.42 9.67
N SER A 183 10.25 -5.49 11.00
CA SER A 183 9.04 -5.73 11.79
C SER A 183 8.11 -4.53 11.69
N SER A 184 6.85 -4.79 11.35
CA SER A 184 5.72 -3.92 11.66
C SER A 184 5.25 -4.28 13.05
N ASP A 185 5.75 -3.63 14.08
CA ASP A 185 5.25 -3.88 15.45
C ASP A 185 3.78 -3.40 15.50
N ASP A 186 2.84 -4.30 15.19
CA ASP A 186 1.39 -4.12 15.28
C ASP A 186 0.96 -4.28 16.74
N THR A 187 1.51 -3.45 17.62
CA THR A 187 0.97 -3.24 18.97
C THR A 187 0.32 -1.88 18.98
N ASP A 188 -0.90 -1.80 18.45
CA ASP A 188 -1.77 -0.66 18.72
C ASP A 188 -2.64 -1.02 19.94
N PRO A 189 -2.43 -0.40 21.13
CA PRO A 189 -3.25 -0.67 22.29
C PRO A 189 -4.70 -0.15 22.16
N SER A 190 -5.09 0.37 21.00
CA SER A 190 -6.42 0.95 20.75
C SER A 190 -7.32 0.16 19.80
N ALA A 191 -6.88 -0.99 19.28
CA ALA A 191 -7.69 -1.82 18.38
C ALA A 191 -8.24 -3.11 19.01
N ASP A 192 -7.75 -3.50 20.20
CA ASP A 192 -8.01 -4.83 20.79
C ASP A 192 -8.95 -4.77 22.02
N ILE A 193 -10.07 -4.06 21.93
CA ILE A 193 -11.11 -4.11 23.00
C ILE A 193 -12.29 -5.03 22.66
N GLU A 194 -12.37 -5.63 21.46
CA GLU A 194 -13.51 -6.51 21.10
C GLU A 194 -13.17 -7.92 20.59
N ALA A 195 -12.01 -8.46 20.94
CA ALA A 195 -11.80 -9.89 20.76
C ALA A 195 -10.99 -10.47 21.91
N ASP A 196 -11.67 -11.14 22.84
CA ASP A 196 -11.09 -12.03 23.85
C ASP A 196 -10.60 -13.35 23.20
N VAL A 197 -9.91 -13.21 22.07
CA VAL A 197 -9.29 -14.30 21.33
C VAL A 197 -7.84 -13.87 21.14
N PRO A 198 -6.85 -14.63 21.63
CA PRO A 198 -5.46 -14.37 21.30
C PRO A 198 -5.38 -14.36 19.78
N ALA A 199 -5.03 -13.22 19.19
CA ALA A 199 -4.91 -13.04 17.76
C ALA A 199 -3.92 -14.08 17.22
N ALA A 200 -4.45 -15.22 16.77
CA ALA A 200 -3.65 -16.31 16.23
C ALA A 200 -3.03 -15.79 14.93
N LEU A 201 -1.74 -15.50 15.04
CA LEU A 201 -0.95 -14.78 14.05
C LEU A 201 -0.64 -15.71 12.87
N TYR A 202 -1.64 -15.98 12.03
CA TYR A 202 -1.47 -16.77 10.81
C TYR A 202 -0.65 -15.97 9.79
N THR A 203 0.63 -16.32 9.64
CA THR A 203 1.49 -15.81 8.54
C THR A 203 2.50 -16.87 8.11
N GLY A 204 2.52 -17.18 6.80
CA GLY A 204 3.32 -18.25 6.17
C GLY A 204 4.81 -17.94 5.98
N VAL A 205 5.49 -17.41 7.00
CA VAL A 205 6.96 -17.28 7.01
C VAL A 205 7.55 -18.19 8.09
N PRO A 206 8.53 -19.04 7.77
CA PRO A 206 9.10 -19.97 8.75
C PRO A 206 9.64 -19.27 10.00
N HIS A 207 9.26 -19.79 11.17
CA HIS A 207 9.49 -19.23 12.51
C HIS A 207 10.97 -18.92 12.82
N TYR A 208 11.93 -19.61 12.21
CA TYR A 208 13.36 -19.39 12.44
C TYR A 208 13.90 -18.09 11.81
N ARG A 209 13.30 -17.60 10.70
CA ARG A 209 13.68 -16.31 10.11
C ARG A 209 13.33 -15.13 11.03
N ARG A 210 12.25 -15.26 11.79
CA ARG A 210 11.85 -14.25 12.78
C ARG A 210 12.86 -14.17 13.92
N ARG A 211 13.17 -15.29 14.59
CA ARG A 211 14.02 -15.24 15.79
C ARG A 211 15.38 -14.61 15.56
N VAL A 212 16.13 -15.09 14.56
CA VAL A 212 17.51 -14.62 14.35
C VAL A 212 17.56 -13.15 13.93
N LEU A 213 16.69 -12.73 13.00
CA LEU A 213 16.67 -11.34 12.53
C LEU A 213 16.04 -10.39 13.55
N SER A 214 15.04 -10.83 14.31
CA SER A 214 14.43 -10.04 15.39
C SER A 214 15.45 -9.75 16.48
N ASP A 215 16.25 -10.74 16.89
CA ASP A 215 17.28 -10.56 17.91
C ASP A 215 18.40 -9.64 17.40
N LEU A 216 18.91 -9.89 16.19
CA LEU A 216 19.94 -9.07 15.56
C LEU A 216 19.52 -7.60 15.43
N PHE A 217 18.33 -7.35 14.86
CA PHE A 217 17.84 -5.99 14.69
C PHE A 217 17.34 -5.37 16.00
N GLY A 218 16.97 -6.17 17.00
CA GLY A 218 16.66 -5.71 18.36
C GLY A 218 17.89 -5.17 19.07
N ASP A 219 19.04 -5.86 18.95
CA ASP A 219 20.32 -5.34 19.47
C ASP A 219 20.75 -4.07 18.71
N LEU A 220 20.60 -4.06 17.39
CA LEU A 220 20.86 -2.86 16.58
C LEU A 220 20.05 -1.65 17.08
N ASP A 221 18.73 -1.79 17.22
CA ASP A 221 17.86 -0.72 17.72
C ASP A 221 18.30 -0.25 19.12
N SER A 222 18.72 -1.18 19.97
CA SER A 222 19.20 -0.90 21.32
C SER A 222 20.49 -0.09 21.31
N LYS A 223 21.46 -0.45 20.47
CA LYS A 223 22.73 0.27 20.31
C LYS A 223 22.55 1.64 19.67
N ILE A 224 21.68 1.76 18.67
CA ILE A 224 21.30 3.07 18.09
C ILE A 224 20.70 3.97 19.18
N ARG A 225 19.78 3.45 20.02
CA ARG A 225 19.20 4.22 21.13
C ARG A 225 20.27 4.66 22.14
N ILE A 226 21.24 3.80 22.47
CA ILE A 226 22.34 4.14 23.38
C ILE A 226 23.20 5.24 22.76
N LEU A 227 23.58 5.12 21.49
CA LEU A 227 24.35 6.12 20.77
C LEU A 227 23.64 7.48 20.72
N ASN A 228 22.35 7.48 20.37
CA ASN A 228 21.53 8.69 20.37
C ASN A 228 21.44 9.33 21.76
N LYS A 229 21.33 8.52 22.82
CA LYS A 229 21.32 9.02 24.21
C LYS A 229 22.65 9.63 24.60
N ARG A 230 23.79 9.07 24.19
CA ARG A 230 25.12 9.65 24.42
C ARG A 230 25.24 10.99 23.71
N ALA A 231 25.00 11.02 22.39
CA ALA A 231 25.03 12.26 21.60
C ALA A 231 24.09 13.35 22.13
N ALA A 232 22.88 12.99 22.62
CA ALA A 232 21.96 13.95 23.22
C ALA A 232 22.49 14.56 24.53
N ARG A 233 23.19 13.76 25.36
CA ARG A 233 23.83 14.24 26.60
C ARG A 233 25.00 15.17 26.28
N ASP A 234 25.79 14.85 25.26
CA ASP A 234 26.94 15.66 24.85
C ASP A 234 26.52 17.07 24.37
N VAL A 235 25.32 17.18 23.79
CA VAL A 235 24.71 18.44 23.36
C VAL A 235 23.87 19.11 24.49
N GLY A 236 23.92 18.58 25.72
CA GLY A 236 23.22 19.16 26.87
C GLY A 236 21.69 18.98 26.89
N LYS A 237 21.12 18.20 25.97
CA LYS A 237 19.67 17.93 25.93
C LYS A 237 19.32 16.88 27.00
N ARG A 238 18.81 17.32 28.15
CA ARG A 238 18.23 16.43 29.17
C ARG A 238 16.90 15.85 28.67
N LEU A 239 16.68 14.56 28.93
CA LEU A 239 15.44 13.86 28.62
C LEU A 239 14.29 14.50 29.42
N ILE A 240 13.31 15.12 28.76
CA ILE A 240 12.06 15.51 29.41
C ILE A 240 11.35 14.22 29.79
N ARG A 241 11.24 13.95 31.12
CA ARG A 241 10.44 12.83 31.62
C ARG A 241 9.00 13.08 31.19
N ARG A 242 8.45 12.24 30.30
CA ARG A 242 7.02 12.27 30.03
C ARG A 242 6.30 11.93 31.34
N PRO A 243 5.33 12.74 31.80
CA PRO A 243 4.57 12.42 33.00
C PRO A 243 3.89 11.06 32.78
N ALA A 244 3.94 10.21 33.81
CA ALA A 244 3.22 8.95 33.79
C ALA A 244 1.73 9.25 33.54
N ARG A 245 1.13 8.56 32.56
CA ARG A 245 -0.33 8.62 32.37
C ARG A 245 -0.99 8.11 33.65
N ILE A 246 -1.60 9.00 34.41
CA ILE A 246 -2.46 8.65 35.54
C ILE A 246 -3.64 7.88 34.96
N ARG A 247 -3.70 6.58 35.23
CA ARG A 247 -4.85 5.73 34.89
C ARG A 247 -5.93 6.04 35.92
N ILE A 248 -6.85 6.93 35.59
CA ILE A 248 -8.03 7.18 36.42
C ILE A 248 -8.89 5.92 36.33
N GLN A 249 -8.85 5.09 37.37
CA GLN A 249 -9.89 4.08 37.59
C GLN A 249 -11.16 4.83 37.99
N ILE A 250 -12.08 4.98 37.04
CA ILE A 250 -13.45 5.36 37.39
C ILE A 250 -14.03 4.14 38.11
N ARG A 251 -14.08 4.19 39.44
CA ARG A 251 -14.89 3.26 40.24
C ARG A 251 -16.35 3.52 39.84
N SER A 252 -16.93 2.61 39.09
CA SER A 252 -18.38 2.48 38.98
C SER A 252 -18.93 2.27 40.40
N GLY A 253 -19.58 3.30 40.94
CA GLY A 253 -20.37 3.20 42.16
C GLY A 253 -21.57 2.27 41.93
N PRO A 254 -22.14 1.71 43.01
CA PRO A 254 -23.19 0.71 42.91
C PRO A 254 -24.47 1.33 42.35
N SER A 255 -25.09 0.65 41.37
CA SER A 255 -26.46 0.90 40.96
C SER A 255 -27.37 0.83 42.18
N ALA A 256 -27.96 1.97 42.54
CA ALA A 256 -29.13 1.99 43.40
C ALA A 256 -30.36 1.66 42.54
N LEU A 257 -31.20 0.82 43.15
CA LEU A 257 -32.51 0.29 42.75
C LEU A 257 -33.41 1.26 41.96
#